data_AF-A0A7S3RW93-F1
#
_entry.id   AF-A0A7S3RW93-F1
#
_cell.length_a   1.000
_cell.length_b   1.000
_cell.length_c   1.000
_cell.angle_alpha   90.00
_cell.angle_beta   90.00
_cell.angle_gamma   90.00
#
_symmetry.space_group_name_H-M   'P 1'
#
loop_
_entity.id
_entity.type
_entity.pdbx_description
1 polymer ?
#
loop_
_entity_poly.entity_id
_entity_poly.type
_entity_poly.pdbx_seq_one_letter_code
_entity_poly.pdbx_strand_id
1 'polypeptide(L)'
;RHYVYAAHPSGAFLASTTLGSSLYLLVCYLFTSNHELAFRLAECCVSDTPLSPEEAQLWATLGLAAHDTHPDAHAVRLKLSLVTMGAEDVMACPWDVGAELRGYLSKAQHVSPACRLSPAEEALLYQEHKATLPTKGNDAVDVLNRRAVLKAIRAGEAEAPLALPKPLVPPSFDAVADGSCLDSGDGLGSLLEAAQRKGAAAFYSRAAEGTGAEVASIVHEALEGGALTLGGSRGFFFLYELMSGSLQLQLLPSELGDSPHSLACVLLRMLPQHETSSRGLLQSILRTMAANRAVAAALPPYEPPAQ
;
A
#
# COMPACT_ATOMS: atom_id res chain seq x y z
N ARG A 1 4.98 -7.61 44.66
CA ARG A 1 5.01 -8.94 45.32
C ARG A 1 6.26 -9.68 44.82
N HIS A 2 6.73 -10.70 45.52
CA HIS A 2 7.83 -11.55 45.04
C HIS A 2 7.31 -12.96 44.82
N TYR A 3 7.69 -13.57 43.70
CA TYR A 3 7.41 -14.98 43.40
C TYR A 3 8.71 -15.76 43.52
N VAL A 4 8.64 -16.94 44.12
CA VAL A 4 9.77 -17.88 44.25
C VAL A 4 9.47 -19.07 43.37
N TYR A 5 10.37 -19.35 42.43
CA TYR A 5 10.20 -20.43 41.47
C TYR A 5 11.17 -21.57 41.77
N ALA A 6 10.65 -22.80 41.79
CA ALA A 6 11.51 -23.97 41.85
C ALA A 6 12.11 -24.21 40.46
N ALA A 7 13.44 -24.34 40.39
CA ALA A 7 14.11 -24.78 39.17
C ALA A 7 13.96 -26.29 39.04
N HIS A 8 13.53 -26.76 37.85
CA HIS A 8 13.53 -28.18 37.56
C HIS A 8 14.97 -28.74 37.64
N PRO A 9 15.21 -29.98 38.08
CA PRO A 9 16.56 -30.55 38.20
C PRO A 9 17.42 -30.51 36.91
N SER A 10 16.78 -30.46 35.74
CA SER A 10 17.49 -30.28 34.46
C SER A 10 18.00 -28.85 34.20
N GLY A 11 17.61 -27.88 35.03
CA GLY A 11 17.89 -26.45 34.82
C GLY A 11 17.13 -25.82 33.64
N ALA A 12 16.27 -26.57 32.96
CA ALA A 12 15.68 -26.14 31.69
C ALA A 12 14.41 -25.27 31.82
N PHE A 13 13.72 -25.32 32.96
CA PHE A 13 12.51 -24.52 33.19
C PHE A 13 12.24 -24.28 34.67
N LEU A 14 11.42 -23.25 34.92
CA LEU A 14 10.94 -22.84 36.23
C LEU A 14 9.50 -23.31 36.43
N ALA A 15 9.18 -23.83 37.61
CA ALA A 15 7.81 -24.25 37.95
C ALA A 15 7.04 -23.10 38.60
N SER A 16 5.88 -22.75 38.05
CA SER A 16 4.88 -21.87 38.64
C SER A 16 3.78 -22.70 39.32
N THR A 17 3.23 -22.21 40.43
CA THR A 17 2.21 -22.92 41.23
C THR A 17 0.87 -22.19 41.30
N THR A 18 0.83 -20.94 40.86
CA THR A 18 -0.37 -20.09 40.80
C THR A 18 -0.44 -19.33 39.49
N LEU A 19 -1.64 -18.91 39.09
CA LEU A 19 -1.84 -18.09 37.89
C LEU A 19 -1.00 -16.81 37.92
N GLY A 20 -1.06 -16.02 39.00
CA GLY A 20 -0.21 -14.83 39.14
C GLY A 20 1.29 -15.10 38.95
N SER A 21 1.80 -16.23 39.46
CA SER A 21 3.20 -16.60 39.24
C SER A 21 3.48 -16.98 37.77
N SER A 22 2.57 -17.69 37.11
CA SER A 22 2.69 -17.98 35.67
C SER A 22 2.66 -16.70 34.83
N LEU A 23 1.73 -15.78 35.11
CA LEU A 23 1.60 -14.52 34.39
C LEU A 23 2.84 -13.63 34.55
N TYR A 24 3.39 -13.53 35.76
CA TYR A 24 4.62 -12.77 35.99
C TYR A 24 5.79 -13.35 35.18
N LEU A 25 5.93 -14.67 35.19
CA LEU A 25 7.03 -15.35 34.53
C LEU A 25 6.89 -15.29 33.00
N LEU A 26 5.65 -15.32 32.48
CA LEU A 26 5.32 -15.06 31.08
C LEU A 26 5.73 -13.63 30.66
N VAL A 27 5.43 -12.61 31.46
CA VAL A 27 5.87 -11.22 31.21
C VAL A 27 7.40 -11.16 31.13
N CYS A 28 8.10 -11.79 32.08
CA CYS A 28 9.57 -11.83 32.06
C CYS A 28 10.12 -12.51 30.80
N TYR A 29 9.52 -13.62 30.35
CA TYR A 29 9.96 -14.29 29.13
C TYR A 29 9.71 -13.48 27.88
N LEU A 30 8.57 -12.79 27.76
CA LEU A 30 8.32 -11.90 26.63
C LEU A 30 9.32 -10.73 26.60
N PHE A 31 9.59 -10.09 27.73
CA PHE A 31 10.55 -8.96 27.78
C PHE A 31 12.01 -9.37 27.62
N THR A 32 12.33 -10.64 27.82
CA THR A 32 13.67 -11.19 27.55
C THR A 32 13.74 -11.97 26.24
N SER A 33 12.68 -11.89 25.42
CA SER A 33 12.56 -12.57 24.11
C SER A 33 12.74 -14.09 24.17
N ASN A 34 12.44 -14.71 25.31
CA ASN A 34 12.46 -16.17 25.47
C ASN A 34 11.11 -16.77 25.05
N HIS A 35 10.81 -16.66 23.75
CA HIS A 35 9.50 -17.00 23.19
C HIS A 35 9.15 -18.47 23.34
N GLU A 36 10.13 -19.38 23.29
CA GLU A 36 9.87 -20.81 23.43
C GLU A 36 9.30 -21.15 24.82
N LEU A 37 9.92 -20.62 25.88
CA LEU A 37 9.41 -20.81 27.24
C LEU A 37 8.08 -20.08 27.45
N ALA A 38 7.92 -18.89 26.88
CA ALA A 38 6.66 -18.15 26.91
C ALA A 38 5.53 -18.93 26.20
N PHE A 39 5.80 -19.52 25.04
CA PHE A 39 4.83 -20.26 24.25
C PHE A 39 4.34 -21.50 24.99
N ARG A 40 5.26 -22.24 25.63
CA ARG A 40 4.92 -23.39 26.47
C ARG A 40 4.14 -22.99 27.72
N LEU A 41 4.50 -21.88 28.36
CA LEU A 41 3.84 -21.42 29.58
C LEU A 41 2.43 -20.87 29.31
N ALA A 42 2.15 -20.38 28.10
CA ALA A 42 0.88 -19.78 27.72
C ALA A 42 -0.33 -20.66 28.06
N GLU A 43 -0.24 -21.99 27.90
CA GLU A 43 -1.32 -22.94 28.21
C GLU A 43 -1.76 -22.91 29.68
N CYS A 44 -0.87 -22.51 30.58
CA CYS A 44 -1.14 -22.41 32.02
C CYS A 44 -1.63 -21.00 32.44
N CYS A 45 -1.77 -20.07 31.50
CA CYS A 45 -2.12 -18.67 31.74
C CYS A 45 -3.58 -18.37 31.41
N VAL A 46 -4.50 -19.19 31.93
CA VAL A 46 -5.95 -19.03 31.78
C VAL A 46 -6.65 -19.18 33.13
N SER A 47 -7.74 -18.44 33.33
CA SER A 47 -8.65 -18.53 34.46
C SER A 47 -10.09 -18.43 33.99
N ASP A 48 -10.96 -19.25 34.55
CA ASP A 48 -12.41 -19.17 34.42
C ASP A 48 -13.06 -18.31 35.53
N THR A 49 -12.24 -17.74 36.42
CA THR A 49 -12.68 -16.86 37.52
C THR A 49 -12.07 -15.46 37.38
N PRO A 50 -12.77 -14.41 37.87
CA PRO A 50 -12.27 -13.04 37.86
C PRO A 50 -10.85 -12.92 38.41
N LEU A 51 -9.98 -12.26 37.64
CA LEU A 51 -8.59 -12.04 38.03
C LEU A 51 -8.52 -11.24 39.33
N SER A 52 -7.61 -11.64 40.23
CA SER A 52 -7.24 -10.78 41.35
C SER A 52 -6.62 -9.47 40.85
N PRO A 53 -6.61 -8.38 41.65
CA PRO A 53 -6.06 -7.09 41.21
C PRO A 53 -4.61 -7.17 40.70
N GLU A 54 -3.80 -8.07 41.28
CA GLU A 54 -2.43 -8.30 40.82
C GLU A 54 -2.38 -9.07 39.49
N GLU A 55 -3.16 -10.14 39.33
CA GLU A 55 -3.23 -10.89 38.08
C GLU A 55 -3.72 -10.01 36.94
N ALA A 56 -4.72 -9.16 37.20
CA ALA A 56 -5.21 -8.17 36.25
C ALA A 56 -4.11 -7.17 35.86
N GLN A 57 -3.30 -6.71 36.82
CA GLN A 57 -2.17 -5.84 36.53
C GLN A 57 -1.10 -6.54 35.67
N LEU A 58 -0.77 -7.80 35.97
CA LEU A 58 0.18 -8.58 35.18
C LEU A 58 -0.33 -8.85 33.77
N TRP A 59 -1.62 -9.18 33.64
CA TRP A 59 -2.29 -9.36 32.35
C TRP A 59 -2.25 -8.08 31.50
N ALA A 60 -2.58 -6.93 32.09
CA ALA A 60 -2.49 -5.65 31.42
C ALA A 60 -1.05 -5.31 31.00
N THR A 61 -0.05 -5.72 31.78
CA THR A 61 1.38 -5.51 31.47
C THR A 61 1.81 -6.23 30.20
N LEU A 62 1.17 -7.36 29.84
CA LEU A 62 1.43 -8.05 28.57
C LEU A 62 1.17 -7.15 27.35
N GLY A 63 0.30 -6.14 27.47
CA GLY A 63 0.06 -5.16 26.43
C GLY A 63 1.32 -4.38 26.02
N LEU A 64 2.29 -4.20 26.92
CA LEU A 64 3.57 -3.57 26.59
C LEU A 64 4.42 -4.41 25.63
N ALA A 65 4.20 -5.74 25.59
CA ALA A 65 4.85 -6.64 24.65
C ALA A 65 4.16 -6.70 23.27
N ALA A 66 3.04 -5.99 23.06
CA ALA A 66 2.31 -6.00 21.79
C ALA A 66 3.10 -5.38 20.62
N HIS A 67 4.09 -4.54 20.91
CA HIS A 67 4.95 -3.93 19.89
C HIS A 67 6.07 -4.85 19.38
N ASP A 68 6.29 -6.00 20.02
CA ASP A 68 7.31 -6.95 19.55
C ASP A 68 6.83 -7.64 18.27
N THR A 69 7.51 -7.33 17.16
CA THR A 69 7.19 -7.87 15.83
C THR A 69 7.96 -9.14 15.48
N HIS A 70 8.64 -9.78 16.44
CA HIS A 70 9.29 -11.06 16.22
C HIS A 70 8.27 -12.15 15.80
N PRO A 71 8.58 -13.04 14.84
CA PRO A 71 7.66 -14.11 14.39
C PRO A 71 7.13 -14.97 15.54
N ASP A 72 8.01 -15.37 16.47
CA ASP A 72 7.61 -16.17 17.62
C ASP A 72 6.83 -15.37 18.67
N ALA A 73 7.01 -14.05 18.75
CA ALA A 73 6.21 -13.21 19.65
C ALA A 73 4.75 -13.17 19.20
N HIS A 74 4.51 -13.06 17.88
CA HIS A 74 3.17 -13.24 17.31
C HIS A 74 2.58 -14.60 17.69
N ALA A 75 3.39 -15.67 17.60
CA ALA A 75 2.92 -17.02 17.94
C ALA A 75 2.54 -17.18 19.41
N VAL A 76 3.34 -16.64 20.35
CA VAL A 76 3.01 -16.65 21.79
C VAL A 76 1.71 -15.89 22.06
N ARG A 77 1.55 -14.70 21.48
CA ARG A 77 0.34 -13.89 21.67
C ARG A 77 -0.90 -14.58 21.11
N LEU A 78 -0.79 -15.23 19.96
CA LEU A 78 -1.86 -16.05 19.38
C LEU A 78 -2.18 -17.28 20.23
N LYS A 79 -1.16 -17.94 20.78
CA LYS A 79 -1.34 -19.08 21.70
C LYS A 79 -2.08 -18.65 22.97
N LEU A 80 -1.71 -17.50 23.54
CA LEU A 80 -2.44 -16.89 24.67
C LEU A 80 -3.88 -16.56 24.29
N SER A 81 -4.10 -15.93 23.14
CA SER A 81 -5.45 -15.63 22.65
C SER A 81 -6.32 -16.88 22.49
N LEU A 82 -5.74 -17.99 22.02
CA LEU A 82 -6.45 -19.26 21.92
C LEU A 82 -6.88 -19.82 23.27
N VAL A 83 -5.99 -19.82 24.26
CA VAL A 83 -6.27 -20.45 25.56
C VAL A 83 -7.21 -19.60 26.40
N THR A 84 -7.21 -18.27 26.25
CA THR A 84 -8.12 -17.37 26.96
C THR A 84 -9.40 -17.05 26.19
N MET A 85 -9.57 -17.60 24.98
CA MET A 85 -10.74 -17.33 24.12
C MET A 85 -12.08 -17.62 24.80
N GLY A 86 -12.15 -18.65 25.64
CA GLY A 86 -13.35 -19.01 26.40
C GLY A 86 -13.61 -18.16 27.65
N ALA A 87 -12.69 -17.26 28.00
CA ALA A 87 -12.75 -16.40 29.19
C ALA A 87 -12.54 -14.93 28.81
N GLU A 88 -12.96 -14.52 27.61
CA GLU A 88 -12.75 -13.16 27.10
C GLU A 88 -13.39 -12.08 27.99
N ASP A 89 -14.47 -12.40 28.69
CA ASP A 89 -15.15 -11.52 29.65
C ASP A 89 -14.26 -11.16 30.86
N VAL A 90 -13.31 -12.02 31.21
CA VAL A 90 -12.40 -11.84 32.34
C VAL A 90 -10.96 -11.55 31.90
N MET A 91 -10.53 -12.17 30.80
CA MET A 91 -9.15 -12.19 30.31
C MET A 91 -9.07 -11.77 28.84
N ALA A 92 -9.72 -10.64 28.50
CA ALA A 92 -9.60 -10.05 27.17
C ALA A 92 -8.14 -9.77 26.80
N CYS A 93 -7.70 -10.21 25.62
CA CYS A 93 -6.33 -9.99 25.16
C CYS A 93 -6.05 -8.50 24.94
N PRO A 94 -4.88 -7.98 25.36
CA PRO A 94 -4.55 -6.56 25.21
C PRO A 94 -4.05 -6.18 23.80
N TRP A 95 -4.26 -7.03 22.79
CA TRP A 95 -3.83 -6.84 21.41
C TRP A 95 -4.91 -7.26 20.41
N ASP A 96 -4.81 -6.78 19.17
CA ASP A 96 -5.67 -7.22 18.07
C ASP A 96 -5.23 -8.59 17.56
N VAL A 97 -5.98 -9.63 17.93
CA VAL A 97 -5.70 -11.02 17.53
C VAL A 97 -5.67 -11.20 16.00
N GLY A 98 -6.48 -10.45 15.25
CA GLY A 98 -6.46 -10.47 13.80
C GLY A 98 -5.18 -9.87 13.22
N ALA A 99 -4.67 -8.79 13.83
CA ALA A 99 -3.37 -8.22 13.48
C ALA A 99 -2.21 -9.18 13.80
N GLU A 100 -2.26 -9.82 14.97
CA GLU A 100 -1.29 -10.84 15.35
C GLU A 100 -1.28 -12.03 14.37
N LEU A 101 -2.46 -12.49 13.93
CA LEU A 101 -2.58 -13.59 12.98
C LEU A 101 -1.99 -13.22 11.62
N ARG A 102 -2.20 -11.99 11.13
CA ARG A 102 -1.53 -11.49 9.91
C ARG A 102 -0.01 -11.44 10.07
N GLY A 103 0.46 -10.94 11.21
CA GLY A 103 1.89 -10.86 11.53
C GLY A 103 2.56 -12.23 11.56
N TYR A 104 1.88 -13.22 12.16
CA TYR A 104 2.32 -14.61 12.19
C TYR A 104 2.37 -15.21 10.79
N LEU A 105 1.30 -15.05 10.00
CA LEU A 105 1.20 -15.67 8.66
C LEU A 105 2.20 -15.09 7.66
N SER A 106 2.37 -13.77 7.65
CA SER A 106 3.38 -13.10 6.78
C SER A 106 4.82 -13.54 7.09
N LYS A 107 5.07 -14.07 8.30
CA LYS A 107 6.37 -14.54 8.76
C LYS A 107 6.39 -16.03 9.06
N ALA A 108 5.43 -16.81 8.56
CA ALA A 108 5.25 -18.21 8.94
C ALA A 108 6.51 -19.08 8.73
N GLN A 109 7.28 -18.80 7.68
CA GLN A 109 8.55 -19.47 7.40
C GLN A 109 9.66 -19.19 8.43
N HIS A 110 9.54 -18.08 9.17
CA HIS A 110 10.48 -17.64 10.20
C HIS A 110 10.02 -17.97 11.62
N VAL A 111 8.84 -18.57 11.80
CA VAL A 111 8.38 -19.05 13.10
C VAL A 111 9.15 -20.33 13.46
N SER A 112 9.79 -20.28 14.62
CA SER A 112 10.55 -21.38 15.21
C SER A 112 9.64 -22.60 15.40
N PRO A 113 10.09 -23.83 15.10
CA PRO A 113 9.27 -25.03 15.25
C PRO A 113 8.62 -25.20 16.62
N ALA A 114 9.31 -24.80 17.69
CA ALA A 114 8.81 -24.90 19.07
C ALA A 114 7.67 -23.91 19.40
N CYS A 115 7.51 -22.85 18.60
CA CYS A 115 6.47 -21.85 18.74
C CYS A 115 5.38 -21.96 17.66
N ARG A 116 5.40 -22.99 16.80
CA ARG A 116 4.40 -23.12 15.75
C ARG A 116 3.07 -23.56 16.32
N LEU A 117 2.02 -22.85 15.91
CA LEU A 117 0.65 -23.28 16.15
C LEU A 117 0.37 -24.53 15.31
N SER A 118 -0.41 -25.45 15.87
CA SER A 118 -0.92 -26.59 15.14
C SER A 118 -1.92 -26.16 14.06
N PRO A 119 -2.14 -26.97 13.00
CA PRO A 119 -3.14 -26.66 11.99
C PRO A 119 -4.55 -26.47 12.56
N ALA A 120 -4.89 -27.17 13.65
CA ALA A 120 -6.19 -27.04 14.31
C ALA A 120 -6.34 -25.69 15.02
N GLU A 121 -5.29 -25.25 15.72
CA GLU A 121 -5.24 -23.95 16.39
C GLU A 121 -5.33 -22.78 15.40
N GLU A 122 -4.56 -22.84 14.31
CA GLU A 122 -4.63 -21.82 13.25
C GLU A 122 -6.02 -21.78 12.59
N ALA A 123 -6.64 -22.93 12.38
CA ALA A 123 -7.98 -23.00 11.80
C ALA A 123 -9.03 -22.39 12.74
N LEU A 124 -8.89 -22.57 14.06
CA LEU A 124 -9.78 -21.98 15.06
C LEU A 124 -9.63 -20.46 15.10
N LEU A 125 -8.40 -19.94 15.17
CA LEU A 125 -8.12 -18.50 15.11
C LEU A 125 -8.69 -17.85 13.84
N TYR A 126 -8.58 -18.54 12.71
CA TYR A 126 -9.16 -18.06 11.45
C TYR A 126 -10.69 -17.96 11.53
N GLN A 127 -11.35 -18.96 12.12
CA GLN A 127 -12.80 -19.01 12.21
C GLN A 127 -13.34 -17.87 13.06
N GLU A 128 -12.76 -17.65 14.24
CA GLU A 128 -13.20 -16.62 15.18
C GLU A 128 -12.88 -15.20 14.70
N HIS A 129 -11.72 -15.00 14.06
CA HIS A 129 -11.29 -13.67 13.62
C HIS A 129 -11.46 -13.41 12.12
N LYS A 130 -12.31 -14.19 11.43
CA LYS A 130 -12.55 -14.03 9.98
C LYS A 130 -12.94 -12.60 9.59
N ALA A 131 -13.69 -11.90 10.45
CA ALA A 131 -14.17 -10.55 10.17
C ALA A 131 -13.06 -9.49 10.16
N THR A 132 -11.97 -9.70 10.89
CA THR A 132 -10.84 -8.75 10.99
C THR A 132 -9.75 -9.03 9.96
N LEU A 133 -9.86 -10.15 9.23
CA LEU A 133 -8.86 -10.57 8.25
C LEU A 133 -9.11 -9.99 6.85
N PRO A 134 -8.04 -9.66 6.11
CA PRO A 134 -8.13 -9.12 4.76
C PRO A 134 -8.71 -10.16 3.81
N THR A 135 -9.64 -9.72 2.97
CA THR A 135 -10.34 -10.58 2.00
C THR A 135 -9.98 -10.30 0.55
N LYS A 136 -9.29 -9.19 0.29
CA LYS A 136 -8.91 -8.72 -1.05
C LYS A 136 -7.54 -8.05 -1.00
N GLY A 137 -6.91 -7.94 -2.16
CA GLY A 137 -5.58 -7.31 -2.32
C GLY A 137 -4.44 -8.27 -1.99
N ASN A 138 -3.21 -7.77 -2.07
CA ASN A 138 -2.01 -8.57 -1.84
C ASN A 138 -1.88 -8.99 -0.36
N ASP A 139 -2.32 -8.13 0.57
CA ASP A 139 -2.29 -8.43 2.02
C ASP A 139 -3.20 -9.60 2.42
N ALA A 140 -4.16 -9.96 1.57
CA ALA A 140 -5.04 -11.11 1.78
C ALA A 140 -4.43 -12.43 1.31
N VAL A 141 -3.37 -12.41 0.49
CA VAL A 141 -2.87 -13.59 -0.21
C VAL A 141 -2.37 -14.65 0.77
N ASP A 142 -1.52 -14.28 1.73
CA ASP A 142 -0.98 -15.21 2.73
C ASP A 142 -2.10 -15.83 3.59
N VAL A 143 -3.07 -15.00 3.96
CA VAL A 143 -4.24 -15.39 4.76
C VAL A 143 -5.13 -16.37 3.98
N LEU A 144 -5.42 -16.09 2.72
CA LEU A 144 -6.25 -16.93 1.86
C LEU A 144 -5.55 -18.24 1.51
N ASN A 145 -4.25 -18.19 1.20
CA ASN A 145 -3.43 -19.35 0.89
C ASN A 145 -3.32 -20.27 2.09
N ARG A 146 -3.02 -19.73 3.27
CA ARG A 146 -2.95 -20.57 4.46
C ARG A 146 -4.29 -21.21 4.78
N ARG A 147 -5.40 -20.48 4.66
CA ARG A 147 -6.74 -21.07 4.82
C ARG A 147 -6.98 -22.24 3.84
N ALA A 148 -6.61 -22.07 2.57
CA ALA A 148 -6.78 -23.13 1.58
C ALA A 148 -5.97 -24.39 1.96
N VAL A 149 -4.73 -24.19 2.42
CA VAL A 149 -3.88 -25.29 2.92
C VAL A 149 -4.48 -25.95 4.16
N LEU A 150 -4.94 -25.19 5.15
CA LEU A 150 -5.56 -25.75 6.37
C LEU A 150 -6.82 -26.55 6.03
N LYS A 151 -7.62 -26.10 5.06
CA LYS A 151 -8.80 -26.83 4.58
C LYS A 151 -8.40 -28.15 3.92
N ALA A 152 -7.39 -28.14 3.05
CA ALA A 152 -6.88 -29.35 2.39
C ALA A 152 -6.34 -30.35 3.42
N ILE A 153 -5.54 -29.90 4.39
CA ILE A 153 -5.02 -30.74 5.49
C ILE A 153 -6.17 -31.41 6.25
N ARG A 154 -7.21 -30.65 6.61
CA ARG A 154 -8.36 -31.19 7.34
C ARG A 154 -9.18 -32.18 6.51
N ALA A 155 -9.22 -32.00 5.19
CA ALA A 155 -9.90 -32.89 4.25
C ALA A 155 -9.05 -34.11 3.85
N GLY A 156 -7.75 -34.14 4.20
CA GLY A 156 -6.81 -35.17 3.75
C GLY A 156 -6.43 -35.05 2.27
N GLU A 157 -6.57 -33.86 1.69
CA GLU A 157 -6.22 -33.58 0.29
C GLU A 157 -4.71 -33.32 0.16
N ALA A 158 -4.10 -33.84 -0.92
CA ALA A 158 -2.67 -33.67 -1.18
C ALA A 158 -2.32 -32.30 -1.81
N GLU A 159 -3.32 -31.62 -2.37
CA GLU A 159 -3.15 -30.37 -3.12
C GLU A 159 -4.08 -29.28 -2.57
N ALA A 160 -3.64 -28.02 -2.66
CA ALA A 160 -4.45 -26.86 -2.30
C ALA A 160 -4.26 -25.75 -3.35
N PRO A 161 -5.34 -25.10 -3.81
CA PRO A 161 -5.22 -23.98 -4.72
C PRO A 161 -4.63 -22.77 -3.98
N LEU A 162 -3.55 -22.20 -4.54
CA LEU A 162 -2.91 -21.00 -4.01
C LEU A 162 -3.10 -19.83 -4.97
N ALA A 163 -3.41 -18.67 -4.43
CA ALA A 163 -3.39 -17.40 -5.13
C ALA A 163 -1.97 -16.82 -5.16
N LEU A 164 -1.59 -16.22 -6.27
CA LEU A 164 -0.36 -15.44 -6.38
C LEU A 164 -0.65 -13.97 -6.10
N PRO A 165 0.28 -13.24 -5.44
CA PRO A 165 0.15 -11.81 -5.30
C PRO A 165 0.10 -11.14 -6.67
N LYS A 166 -0.74 -10.11 -6.81
CA LYS A 166 -0.75 -9.32 -8.03
C LYS A 166 0.61 -8.62 -8.16
N PRO A 167 1.29 -8.73 -9.31
CA PRO A 167 2.53 -8.00 -9.53
C PRO A 167 2.31 -6.51 -9.28
N LEU A 168 3.24 -5.88 -8.56
CA LEU A 168 3.31 -4.43 -8.49
C LEU A 168 3.75 -3.93 -9.87
N VAL A 169 2.81 -3.47 -10.67
CA VAL A 169 3.10 -2.80 -11.94
C VAL A 169 3.13 -1.30 -11.65
N PRO A 170 4.30 -0.63 -11.68
CA PRO A 170 4.34 0.81 -11.51
C PRO A 170 3.53 1.47 -12.64
N PRO A 171 2.76 2.53 -12.36
CA PRO A 171 2.00 3.20 -13.41
C PRO A 171 2.96 3.77 -14.45
N SER A 172 2.78 3.38 -15.71
CA SER A 172 3.59 3.84 -16.84
C SER A 172 2.74 4.70 -17.76
N PHE A 173 3.28 5.85 -18.17
CA PHE A 173 2.63 6.74 -19.13
C PHE A 173 2.20 6.00 -20.39
N ASP A 174 3.08 5.16 -20.94
CA ASP A 174 2.86 4.44 -22.19
C ASP A 174 1.95 3.21 -22.04
N ALA A 175 1.61 2.79 -20.81
CA ALA A 175 0.70 1.66 -20.58
C ALA A 175 -0.78 2.02 -20.77
N VAL A 176 -1.13 3.32 -20.85
CA VAL A 176 -2.50 3.78 -21.01
C VAL A 176 -2.81 4.00 -22.49
N ALA A 177 -3.61 3.10 -23.06
CA ALA A 177 -4.26 3.33 -24.35
C ALA A 177 -5.52 4.21 -24.15
N ASP A 178 -5.50 5.41 -24.72
CA ASP A 178 -6.56 6.41 -24.59
C ASP A 178 -6.93 7.02 -25.95
N GLY A 179 -8.02 6.51 -26.55
CA GLY A 179 -8.62 7.01 -27.79
C GLY A 179 -9.84 7.91 -27.58
N SER A 180 -10.07 8.42 -26.36
CA SER A 180 -11.28 9.17 -26.01
C SER A 180 -11.56 10.37 -26.92
N CYS A 181 -10.53 10.99 -27.52
CA CYS A 181 -10.71 12.08 -28.47
C CYS A 181 -11.32 11.63 -29.82
N LEU A 182 -11.10 10.37 -30.21
CA LEU A 182 -11.59 9.78 -31.46
C LEU A 182 -13.03 9.25 -31.34
N ASP A 183 -13.47 8.92 -30.12
CA ASP A 183 -14.81 8.39 -29.86
C ASP A 183 -15.91 9.44 -30.07
N SER A 184 -15.56 10.72 -30.09
CA SER A 184 -16.47 11.87 -30.20
C SER A 184 -17.21 11.94 -31.55
N GLY A 185 -16.71 11.29 -32.60
CA GLY A 185 -17.28 11.32 -33.96
C GLY A 185 -17.14 12.66 -34.71
N ASP A 186 -16.83 13.74 -34.00
CA ASP A 186 -16.55 15.05 -34.57
C ASP A 186 -15.11 15.12 -35.14
N GLY A 187 -14.94 15.78 -36.29
CA GLY A 187 -13.63 15.92 -36.94
C GLY A 187 -12.61 16.70 -36.10
N LEU A 188 -11.32 16.64 -36.47
CA LEU A 188 -10.19 17.24 -35.73
C LEU A 188 -10.39 18.71 -35.27
N GLY A 189 -11.19 19.49 -36.00
CA GLY A 189 -11.49 20.89 -35.65
C GLY A 189 -12.33 21.08 -34.37
N SER A 190 -13.10 20.08 -33.94
CA SER A 190 -13.94 20.17 -32.73
C SER A 190 -13.18 19.90 -31.43
N LEU A 191 -11.96 19.34 -31.53
CA LEU A 191 -11.17 18.93 -30.36
C LEU A 191 -10.80 20.13 -29.48
N LEU A 192 -10.52 21.28 -30.11
CA LEU A 192 -10.18 22.51 -29.41
C LEU A 192 -11.40 23.09 -28.68
N GLU A 193 -12.59 23.08 -29.31
CA GLU A 193 -13.84 23.49 -28.66
C GLU A 193 -14.17 22.58 -27.47
N ALA A 194 -14.00 21.27 -27.65
CA ALA A 194 -14.26 20.30 -26.60
C ALA A 194 -13.28 20.45 -25.43
N ALA A 195 -12.02 20.83 -25.70
CA ALA A 195 -11.04 21.18 -24.68
C ALA A 195 -11.39 22.50 -23.95
N GLN A 196 -11.86 23.52 -24.67
CA GLN A 196 -12.33 24.78 -24.09
C GLN A 196 -13.52 24.56 -23.15
N ARG A 197 -14.48 23.71 -23.53
CA ARG A 197 -15.64 23.34 -22.67
C ARG A 197 -15.23 22.65 -21.36
N LYS A 198 -14.04 22.05 -21.30
CA LYS A 198 -13.49 21.43 -20.08
C LYS A 198 -12.85 22.45 -19.13
N GLY A 199 -12.88 23.74 -19.44
CA GLY A 199 -12.45 24.81 -18.53
C GLY A 199 -10.94 24.99 -18.39
N ALA A 200 -10.13 24.22 -19.12
CA ALA A 200 -8.66 24.30 -19.06
C ALA A 200 -8.11 25.66 -19.56
N ALA A 201 -8.92 26.46 -20.26
CA ALA A 201 -8.54 27.76 -20.79
C ALA A 201 -8.53 28.86 -19.70
N ALA A 202 -9.27 28.67 -18.60
CA ALA A 202 -9.49 29.72 -17.60
C ALA A 202 -8.23 30.11 -16.83
N PHE A 203 -7.30 29.18 -16.64
CA PHE A 203 -6.06 29.40 -15.89
C PHE A 203 -4.84 29.57 -16.80
N TYR A 204 -5.02 29.45 -18.13
CA TYR A 204 -3.94 29.47 -19.09
C TYR A 204 -3.28 30.86 -19.21
N SER A 205 -1.95 30.87 -19.19
CA SER A 205 -1.15 32.07 -19.47
C SER A 205 -0.12 31.75 -20.56
N ARG A 206 -0.18 32.47 -21.69
CA ARG A 206 0.73 32.25 -22.82
C ARG A 206 2.15 32.69 -22.45
N ALA A 207 3.13 31.83 -22.71
CA ALA A 207 4.54 32.14 -22.46
C ALA A 207 5.08 33.13 -23.49
N ALA A 208 6.10 33.90 -23.11
CA ALA A 208 6.91 34.62 -24.09
C ALA A 208 7.73 33.62 -24.90
N GLU A 209 7.78 33.80 -26.22
CA GLU A 209 8.63 33.02 -27.12
C GLU A 209 10.11 33.30 -26.83
N GLY A 210 10.97 32.31 -26.98
CA GLY A 210 12.37 32.43 -26.60
C GLY A 210 13.17 31.16 -26.86
N THR A 211 14.48 31.25 -26.61
CA THR A 211 15.39 30.11 -26.77
C THR A 211 16.39 30.01 -25.61
N GLY A 212 16.88 28.81 -25.32
CA GLY A 212 17.95 28.60 -24.35
C GLY A 212 17.53 28.86 -22.89
N ALA A 213 18.27 29.73 -22.21
CA ALA A 213 18.13 29.98 -20.77
C ALA A 213 16.76 30.53 -20.37
N GLU A 214 16.13 31.33 -21.22
CA GLU A 214 14.78 31.88 -20.98
C GLU A 214 13.74 30.76 -20.94
N VAL A 215 13.82 29.81 -21.88
CA VAL A 215 12.95 28.63 -21.93
C VAL A 215 13.22 27.71 -20.76
N ALA A 216 14.49 27.55 -20.35
CA ALA A 216 14.84 26.77 -19.18
C ALA A 216 14.19 27.31 -17.90
N SER A 217 14.12 28.64 -17.75
CA SER A 217 13.42 29.29 -16.64
C SER A 217 11.92 29.01 -16.67
N ILE A 218 11.28 29.12 -17.84
CA ILE A 218 9.84 28.82 -18.02
C ILE A 218 9.54 27.36 -17.68
N VAL A 219 10.38 26.42 -18.12
CA VAL A 219 10.24 24.99 -17.83
C VAL A 219 10.43 24.73 -16.33
N HIS A 220 11.41 25.35 -15.70
CA HIS A 220 11.65 25.23 -14.26
C HIS A 220 10.45 25.72 -13.44
N GLU A 221 9.92 26.91 -13.76
CA GLU A 221 8.70 27.43 -13.12
C GLU A 221 7.49 26.53 -13.34
N ALA A 222 7.35 25.94 -14.53
CA ALA A 222 6.26 25.01 -14.81
C ALA A 222 6.32 23.76 -13.92
N LEU A 223 7.52 23.21 -13.71
CA LEU A 223 7.76 21.98 -12.95
C LEU A 223 7.70 22.20 -11.43
N GLU A 224 8.40 23.20 -10.90
CA GLU A 224 8.45 23.48 -9.45
C GLU A 224 7.17 24.17 -8.95
N GLY A 225 6.55 25.02 -9.76
CA GLY A 225 5.40 25.83 -9.36
C GLY A 225 4.06 25.09 -9.37
N GLY A 226 4.03 23.79 -9.69
CA GLY A 226 2.79 23.02 -9.84
C GLY A 226 1.89 23.50 -10.99
N ALA A 227 2.42 24.34 -11.89
CA ALA A 227 1.70 24.90 -13.02
C ALA A 227 1.53 23.90 -14.17
N LEU A 228 2.36 22.86 -14.21
CA LEU A 228 2.28 21.75 -15.16
C LEU A 228 1.26 20.70 -14.69
N THR A 229 -0.01 21.02 -14.85
CA THR A 229 -1.17 20.12 -14.69
C THR A 229 -2.12 20.36 -15.86
N LEU A 230 -2.97 19.40 -16.25
CA LEU A 230 -3.83 19.57 -17.44
C LEU A 230 -4.68 20.85 -17.41
N GLY A 231 -5.15 21.24 -16.22
CA GLY A 231 -5.93 22.48 -15.98
C GLY A 231 -5.11 23.68 -15.51
N GLY A 232 -3.79 23.56 -15.36
CA GLY A 232 -2.90 24.60 -14.86
C GLY A 232 -2.52 25.65 -15.89
N SER A 233 -1.78 26.69 -15.46
CA SER A 233 -1.36 27.79 -16.33
C SER A 233 -0.36 27.40 -17.41
N ARG A 234 0.38 26.31 -17.20
CA ARG A 234 1.27 25.66 -18.18
C ARG A 234 0.75 24.28 -18.58
N GLY A 235 -0.57 24.10 -18.55
CA GLY A 235 -1.25 22.84 -18.77
C GLY A 235 -1.54 22.49 -20.22
N PHE A 236 -2.78 22.07 -20.49
CA PHE A 236 -3.21 21.59 -21.80
C PHE A 236 -2.91 22.56 -22.94
N PHE A 237 -3.31 23.83 -22.83
CA PHE A 237 -3.13 24.81 -23.91
C PHE A 237 -1.66 25.17 -24.17
N PHE A 238 -0.84 25.19 -23.12
CA PHE A 238 0.60 25.37 -23.25
C PHE A 238 1.24 24.23 -24.07
N LEU A 239 0.94 22.98 -23.71
CA LEU A 239 1.43 21.81 -24.44
C LEU A 239 0.85 21.74 -25.86
N TYR A 240 -0.41 22.11 -26.05
CA TYR A 240 -1.08 22.16 -27.34
C TYR A 240 -0.41 23.16 -28.30
N GLU A 241 -0.14 24.39 -27.83
CA GLU A 241 0.52 25.40 -28.66
C GLU A 241 1.95 25.00 -29.03
N LEU A 242 2.69 24.38 -28.10
CA LEU A 242 4.03 23.84 -28.40
C LEU A 242 3.99 22.70 -29.42
N MET A 243 3.02 21.78 -29.30
CA MET A 243 2.91 20.64 -30.22
C MET A 243 2.40 21.03 -31.60
N SER A 244 1.50 22.02 -31.70
CA SER A 244 1.01 22.57 -32.97
C SER A 244 2.01 23.51 -33.63
N GLY A 245 3.01 23.99 -32.90
CA GLY A 245 3.99 24.96 -33.39
C GLY A 245 3.48 26.41 -33.33
N SER A 246 2.37 26.67 -32.66
CA SER A 246 1.84 28.02 -32.42
C SER A 246 2.65 28.80 -31.37
N LEU A 247 3.43 28.10 -30.55
CA LEU A 247 4.33 28.69 -29.56
C LEU A 247 5.77 28.22 -29.80
N GLN A 248 6.67 29.18 -30.02
CA GLN A 248 8.07 28.92 -30.35
C GLN A 248 8.95 28.97 -29.09
N LEU A 249 9.09 27.81 -28.43
CA LEU A 249 10.06 27.61 -27.34
C LEU A 249 11.03 26.48 -27.68
N GLN A 250 12.33 26.76 -27.56
CA GLN A 250 13.40 25.79 -27.78
C GLN A 250 14.43 25.87 -26.64
N LEU A 251 14.75 24.75 -26.01
CA LEU A 251 15.80 24.70 -24.98
C LEU A 251 17.19 24.68 -25.61
N LEU A 252 17.33 23.96 -26.72
CA LEU A 252 18.56 23.84 -27.48
C LEU A 252 18.41 24.47 -28.86
N PRO A 253 19.52 24.87 -29.50
CA PRO A 253 19.49 25.27 -30.90
C PRO A 253 18.82 24.23 -31.80
N SER A 254 18.05 24.69 -32.79
CA SER A 254 17.37 23.83 -33.78
C SER A 254 18.31 22.86 -34.51
N GLU A 255 19.58 23.22 -34.66
CA GLU A 255 20.63 22.40 -35.28
C GLU A 255 20.91 21.09 -34.51
N LEU A 256 20.62 21.07 -33.20
CA LEU A 256 20.72 19.89 -32.35
C LEU A 256 19.44 19.02 -32.37
N GLY A 257 18.49 19.34 -33.25
CA GLY A 257 17.24 18.58 -33.43
C GLY A 257 16.15 18.90 -32.40
N ASP A 258 16.32 19.97 -31.61
CA ASP A 258 15.28 20.42 -30.68
C ASP A 258 14.13 21.09 -31.43
N SER A 259 12.92 20.91 -30.90
CA SER A 259 11.72 21.52 -31.43
C SER A 259 10.70 21.74 -30.32
N PRO A 260 9.81 22.75 -30.46
CA PRO A 260 8.72 22.96 -29.50
C PRO A 260 7.91 21.69 -29.26
N HIS A 261 7.70 20.89 -30.31
CA HIS A 261 7.02 19.61 -30.25
C HIS A 261 7.75 18.58 -29.37
N SER A 262 9.07 18.45 -29.52
CA SER A 262 9.90 17.54 -28.71
C SER A 262 9.87 17.93 -27.24
N LEU A 263 9.99 19.22 -26.95
CA LEU A 263 9.88 19.76 -25.59
C LEU A 263 8.52 19.43 -24.97
N ALA A 264 7.43 19.64 -25.71
CA ALA A 264 6.09 19.32 -25.24
C ALA A 264 5.90 17.81 -24.97
N CYS A 265 6.50 16.94 -25.79
CA CYS A 265 6.45 15.49 -25.58
C CYS A 265 7.17 15.05 -24.29
N VAL A 266 8.24 15.76 -23.91
CA VAL A 266 8.93 15.54 -22.63
C VAL A 266 8.07 16.06 -21.48
N LEU A 267 7.57 17.29 -21.56
CA LEU A 267 6.73 17.88 -20.52
C LEU A 267 5.42 17.11 -20.30
N LEU A 268 4.81 16.58 -21.36
CA LEU A 268 3.63 15.71 -21.27
C LEU A 268 3.88 14.49 -20.35
N ARG A 269 5.10 13.95 -20.36
CA ARG A 269 5.51 12.82 -19.50
C ARG A 269 5.81 13.23 -18.06
N MET A 270 5.98 14.53 -17.81
CA MET A 270 6.22 15.10 -16.48
C MET A 270 4.93 15.57 -15.78
N LEU A 271 3.78 15.45 -16.44
CA LEU A 271 2.47 15.69 -15.81
C LEU A 271 2.24 14.72 -14.64
N PRO A 272 1.45 15.12 -13.63
CA PRO A 272 1.14 14.28 -12.48
C PRO A 272 0.60 12.90 -12.86
N GLN A 273 1.07 11.86 -12.16
CA GLN A 273 0.74 10.47 -12.46
C GLN A 273 -0.76 10.18 -12.43
N HIS A 274 -1.53 10.84 -11.55
CA HIS A 274 -2.97 10.66 -11.47
C HIS A 274 -3.71 11.17 -12.71
N GLU A 275 -3.17 12.18 -13.41
CA GLU A 275 -3.71 12.68 -14.67
C GLU A 275 -3.30 11.75 -15.82
N THR A 276 -2.01 11.40 -15.91
CA THR A 276 -1.48 10.60 -17.01
C THR A 276 -1.90 9.13 -16.97
N SER A 277 -2.27 8.60 -15.80
CA SER A 277 -2.76 7.22 -15.63
C SER A 277 -4.26 7.07 -15.91
N SER A 278 -4.99 8.18 -16.05
CA SER A 278 -6.43 8.19 -16.30
C SER A 278 -6.75 8.41 -17.78
N ARG A 279 -7.90 7.91 -18.24
CA ARG A 279 -8.43 8.23 -19.57
C ARG A 279 -9.16 9.56 -19.51
N GLY A 280 -8.95 10.41 -20.51
CA GLY A 280 -9.63 11.70 -20.56
C GLY A 280 -9.40 12.41 -21.89
N LEU A 281 -10.38 13.21 -22.29
CA LEU A 281 -10.35 13.93 -23.57
C LEU A 281 -9.06 14.76 -23.77
N LEU A 282 -8.68 15.59 -22.79
CA LEU A 282 -7.49 16.45 -22.88
C LEU A 282 -6.21 15.63 -23.02
N GLN A 283 -6.07 14.57 -22.21
CA GLN A 283 -4.92 13.67 -22.25
C GLN A 283 -4.85 12.91 -23.58
N SER A 284 -5.98 12.43 -24.08
CA SER A 284 -6.11 11.73 -25.36
C SER A 284 -5.72 12.60 -26.55
N ILE A 285 -6.12 13.89 -26.56
CA ILE A 285 -5.69 14.87 -27.58
C ILE A 285 -4.16 15.03 -27.55
N LEU A 286 -3.57 15.33 -26.40
CA LEU A 286 -2.11 15.53 -26.28
C LEU A 286 -1.31 14.27 -26.63
N ARG A 287 -1.79 13.07 -26.23
CA ARG A 287 -1.17 11.79 -26.60
C ARG A 287 -1.22 11.58 -28.12
N THR A 288 -2.34 11.91 -28.75
CA THR A 288 -2.50 11.79 -30.22
C THR A 288 -1.55 12.72 -30.95
N MET A 289 -1.42 13.97 -30.47
CA MET A 289 -0.48 14.96 -31.01
C MET A 289 0.98 14.51 -30.82
N ALA A 290 1.35 14.06 -29.62
CA ALA A 290 2.70 13.59 -29.31
C ALA A 290 3.11 12.36 -30.13
N ALA A 291 2.16 11.46 -30.44
CA ALA A 291 2.41 10.30 -31.29
C ALA A 291 2.48 10.66 -32.78
N ASN A 292 1.83 11.75 -33.22
CA ASN A 292 1.68 12.09 -34.64
C ASN A 292 1.97 13.58 -34.89
N ARG A 293 3.23 13.91 -35.17
CA ARG A 293 3.66 15.29 -35.47
C ARG A 293 2.90 15.94 -36.63
N ALA A 294 2.56 15.17 -37.66
CA ALA A 294 1.80 15.69 -38.80
C ALA A 294 0.36 16.09 -38.42
N VAL A 295 -0.28 15.31 -37.53
CA VAL A 295 -1.61 15.62 -36.99
C VAL A 295 -1.52 16.85 -36.10
N ALA A 296 -0.49 16.93 -35.24
CA ALA A 296 -0.27 18.08 -34.39
C ALA A 296 -0.14 19.38 -35.19
N ALA A 297 0.60 19.36 -36.31
CA ALA A 297 0.79 20.51 -37.20
C ALA A 297 -0.47 20.86 -38.03
N ALA A 298 -1.38 19.91 -38.24
CA ALA A 298 -2.62 20.13 -38.99
C ALA A 298 -3.78 20.65 -38.12
N LEU A 299 -3.62 20.63 -36.80
CA LEU A 299 -4.62 21.13 -35.86
C LEU A 299 -4.66 22.67 -35.86
N PRO A 300 -5.84 23.28 -35.66
CA PRO A 300 -5.98 24.74 -35.68
C PRO A 300 -5.17 25.38 -34.53
N PRO A 301 -4.54 26.55 -34.76
CA PRO A 301 -3.89 27.28 -33.69
C PRO A 301 -4.92 27.69 -32.63
N TYR A 302 -4.51 27.68 -31.37
CA TYR A 302 -5.32 28.23 -30.29
C TYR A 302 -5.08 29.73 -30.19
N GLU A 303 -6.14 30.51 -30.41
CA GLU A 303 -6.12 31.95 -30.16
C GLU A 303 -6.73 32.21 -28.78
N PRO A 304 -5.94 32.63 -27.77
CA PRO A 304 -6.50 33.00 -26.48
C PRO A 304 -7.43 34.21 -26.66
N PRO A 305 -8.57 34.28 -25.94
CA PRO A 305 -9.43 35.46 -25.99
C PRO A 305 -8.62 36.71 -25.62
N ALA A 306 -8.81 37.80 -26.38
CA ALA A 306 -8.16 39.07 -26.11
C ALA A 306 -8.43 39.49 -24.65
N GLN A 307 -7.35 39.74 -23.91
CA GLN A 307 -7.40 40.22 -22.52
C GLN A 307 -7.87 41.68 -22.47
#